data_AF-A0A329MQ23-F1
#
_entry.id   AF-A0A329MQ23-F1
#
_cell.length_a   1.000
_cell.length_b   1.000
_cell.length_c   1.000
_cell.angle_alpha   90.00
_cell.angle_beta   90.00
_cell.angle_gamma   90.00
#
_symmetry.space_group_name_H-M   'P 1'
#
loop_
_entity.id
_entity.type
_entity.pdbx_description
1 polymer ?
#
loop_
_entity_poly.entity_id
_entity_poly.type
_entity_poly.pdbx_seq_one_letter_code
_entity_poly.pdbx_strand_id
1 'polypeptide(L)'
;MRKVTTVLVSAGLLAALGFGGLQAYADHHTAEEQAAKVTLSEQQKSELAALHKDILAKKKEVIGKYVQFGVLSEEKGKHAIDRMEKRYEMLEKNGFVPKWDKHEKRDKEKHREN
;
A
#
# COMPACT_ATOMS: atom_id res chain seq x y z
N MET A 1 5.94 -51.38 -31.29
CA MET A 1 7.02 -50.37 -31.15
C MET A 1 7.17 -50.03 -29.67
N ARG A 2 8.17 -50.63 -28.99
CA ARG A 2 8.51 -50.33 -27.59
C ARG A 2 9.82 -49.55 -27.61
N LYS A 3 9.82 -48.28 -27.19
CA LYS A 3 11.05 -47.49 -27.07
C LYS A 3 11.59 -47.68 -25.65
N VAL A 4 12.85 -48.12 -25.59
CA VAL A 4 13.60 -48.45 -24.37
C VAL A 4 14.22 -47.17 -23.81
N THR A 5 14.17 -47.02 -22.50
CA THR A 5 14.71 -45.91 -21.70
C THR A 5 16.23 -45.83 -21.70
N THR A 6 16.79 -44.61 -21.68
CA THR A 6 18.14 -44.37 -21.15
C THR A 6 18.13 -43.04 -20.38
N VAL A 7 18.32 -43.16 -19.06
CA VAL A 7 18.59 -42.07 -18.14
C VAL A 7 20.10 -41.82 -18.18
N LEU A 8 20.52 -40.55 -18.28
CA LEU A 8 21.90 -40.14 -17.99
C LEU A 8 21.84 -38.91 -17.08
N VAL A 9 21.96 -39.20 -15.79
CA VAL A 9 22.31 -38.23 -14.75
C VAL A 9 23.83 -38.07 -14.81
N SER A 10 24.32 -36.86 -15.06
CA SER A 10 25.71 -36.50 -14.82
C SER A 10 25.77 -35.36 -13.81
N ALA A 11 26.04 -35.74 -12.56
CA ALA A 11 26.48 -34.84 -11.50
C ALA A 11 27.97 -34.52 -11.69
N GLY A 12 28.36 -33.26 -11.48
CA GLY A 12 29.77 -32.83 -11.55
C GLY A 12 29.96 -31.40 -11.09
N LEU A 13 30.03 -31.23 -9.77
CA LEU A 13 30.30 -30.03 -8.99
C LEU A 13 31.71 -29.47 -9.24
N LEU A 14 31.87 -28.16 -9.48
CA LEU A 14 33.11 -27.44 -9.15
C LEU A 14 32.81 -25.96 -8.88
N ALA A 15 32.82 -25.63 -7.60
CA ALA A 15 32.74 -24.28 -7.07
C ALA A 15 34.00 -23.50 -7.45
N ALA A 16 33.83 -22.35 -8.10
CA ALA A 16 34.84 -21.30 -8.16
C ALA A 16 34.29 -20.08 -7.41
N LEU A 17 34.89 -19.84 -6.25
CA LEU A 17 34.77 -18.64 -5.45
C LEU A 17 35.21 -17.43 -6.29
N GLY A 18 34.24 -16.70 -6.81
CA GLY A 18 34.41 -15.34 -7.31
C GLY A 18 33.69 -14.39 -6.36
N PHE A 19 34.32 -14.07 -5.24
CA PHE A 19 34.00 -12.89 -4.42
C PHE A 19 34.35 -11.63 -5.25
N GLY A 20 33.56 -11.35 -6.29
CA GLY A 20 33.59 -10.11 -7.06
C GLY A 20 32.38 -9.30 -6.64
N GLY A 21 32.61 -8.18 -5.95
CA GLY A 21 31.60 -7.44 -5.23
C GLY A 21 30.35 -7.11 -6.05
N LEU A 22 29.20 -7.57 -5.55
CA LEU A 22 27.98 -6.79 -5.70
C LEU A 22 28.20 -5.48 -4.95
N GLN A 23 28.76 -4.48 -5.66
CA GLN A 23 28.47 -3.09 -5.33
C GLN A 23 26.98 -2.90 -5.62
N ALA A 24 26.17 -3.15 -4.60
CA ALA A 24 24.85 -2.55 -4.51
C ALA A 24 25.09 -1.04 -4.48
N TYR A 25 25.04 -0.40 -5.65
CA TYR A 25 24.78 1.02 -5.73
C TYR A 25 23.38 1.20 -5.17
N ALA A 26 23.29 1.41 -3.87
CA ALA A 26 22.16 2.07 -3.26
C ALA A 26 22.18 3.49 -3.79
N ASP A 27 21.56 3.68 -4.97
CA ASP A 27 21.17 4.98 -5.44
C ASP A 27 20.18 5.53 -4.40
N HIS A 28 20.70 6.33 -3.48
CA HIS A 28 19.96 7.12 -2.51
C HIS A 28 19.23 8.29 -3.21
N HIS A 29 18.65 8.04 -4.39
CA HIS A 29 17.57 8.87 -4.89
C HIS A 29 16.34 8.49 -4.08
N THR A 30 16.11 9.26 -3.03
CA THR A 30 14.88 9.26 -2.23
C THR A 30 13.68 9.08 -3.15
N ALA A 31 12.99 7.94 -3.03
CA ALA A 31 11.70 7.68 -3.71
C ALA A 31 10.66 8.80 -3.44
N GLU A 32 10.92 9.64 -2.44
CA GLU A 32 10.16 10.84 -2.09
C GLU A 32 10.29 11.99 -3.11
N GLU A 33 11.41 12.14 -3.82
CA GLU A 33 11.60 13.23 -4.79
C GLU A 33 10.89 13.00 -6.13
N GLN A 34 10.50 11.75 -6.41
CA GLN A 34 9.84 11.35 -7.66
C GLN A 34 8.33 11.12 -7.55
N ALA A 35 7.72 11.39 -6.39
CA ALA A 35 6.27 11.60 -6.32
C ALA A 35 5.91 12.96 -6.95
N ALA A 36 6.28 13.12 -8.22
CA ALA A 36 5.90 14.23 -9.07
C ALA A 36 4.38 14.39 -9.03
N LYS A 37 3.90 15.58 -9.33
CA LYS A 37 2.51 16.01 -9.38
C LYS A 37 1.69 15.16 -10.39
N VAL A 38 1.45 13.89 -10.10
CA VAL A 38 0.75 12.94 -10.97
C VAL A 38 -0.71 13.34 -11.03
N THR A 39 -1.24 13.45 -12.24
CA THR A 39 -2.68 13.61 -12.48
C THR A 39 -3.19 12.30 -13.06
N LEU A 40 -4.16 11.69 -12.40
CA LEU A 40 -4.76 10.43 -12.86
C LEU A 40 -5.73 10.67 -14.01
N SER A 41 -5.85 9.70 -14.92
CA SER A 41 -6.88 9.67 -15.95
C SER A 41 -8.26 9.38 -15.34
N GLU A 42 -9.33 9.67 -16.08
CA GLU A 42 -10.70 9.40 -15.62
C GLU A 42 -10.95 7.90 -15.39
N GLN A 43 -10.38 7.03 -16.23
CA GLN A 43 -10.46 5.58 -16.02
C GLN A 43 -9.78 5.17 -14.70
N GLN A 44 -8.56 5.67 -14.45
CA GLN A 44 -7.83 5.37 -13.21
C GLN A 44 -8.58 5.87 -11.96
N LYS A 45 -9.16 7.08 -12.03
CA LYS A 45 -10.01 7.61 -10.96
C LYS A 45 -11.23 6.73 -10.73
N SER A 46 -11.89 6.25 -11.79
CA SER A 46 -13.04 5.36 -11.69
C SER A 46 -12.69 4.02 -11.03
N GLU A 47 -11.55 3.43 -11.39
CA GLU A 47 -11.03 2.20 -10.79
C GLU A 47 -10.77 2.39 -9.28
N LEU A 48 -10.09 3.48 -8.90
CA LEU A 48 -9.86 3.82 -7.50
C LEU A 48 -11.15 4.12 -6.74
N ALA A 49 -12.09 4.82 -7.37
CA ALA A 49 -13.38 5.14 -6.77
C ALA A 49 -14.17 3.87 -6.43
N ALA A 50 -14.18 2.88 -7.32
CA ALA A 50 -14.80 1.58 -7.08
C ALA A 50 -14.16 0.86 -5.88
N LEU A 51 -12.84 0.74 -5.88
CA LEU A 51 -12.09 0.11 -4.77
C LEU A 51 -12.36 0.81 -3.44
N HIS A 52 -12.34 2.14 -3.41
CA HIS A 52 -12.61 2.89 -2.20
C HIS A 52 -14.05 2.73 -1.69
N LYS A 53 -15.04 2.65 -2.58
CA LYS A 53 -16.44 2.37 -2.21
C LYS A 53 -16.59 0.99 -1.59
N ASP A 54 -15.94 -0.02 -2.16
CA ASP A 54 -15.96 -1.38 -1.62
C ASP A 54 -15.32 -1.46 -0.24
N ILE A 55 -14.16 -0.81 -0.07
CA ILE A 55 -13.49 -0.68 1.23
C ILE A 55 -14.39 0.02 2.24
N LEU A 56 -15.07 1.10 1.85
CA LEU A 56 -15.96 1.84 2.73
C LEU A 56 -17.15 0.98 3.16
N ALA A 57 -17.77 0.24 2.24
CA ALA A 57 -18.86 -0.69 2.54
C ALA A 57 -18.41 -1.76 3.54
N LYS A 58 -17.23 -2.37 3.32
CA LYS A 58 -16.68 -3.37 4.24
C LYS A 58 -16.32 -2.78 5.61
N LYS A 59 -15.81 -1.55 5.68
CA LYS A 59 -15.55 -0.89 6.96
C LYS A 59 -16.84 -0.60 7.73
N LYS A 60 -17.91 -0.17 7.06
CA LYS A 60 -19.24 -0.01 7.68
C LYS A 60 -19.74 -1.33 8.25
N GLU A 61 -19.58 -2.43 7.52
CA GLU A 61 -19.95 -3.78 7.99
C GLU A 61 -19.18 -4.15 9.27
N VAL A 62 -17.86 -3.94 9.29
CA VAL A 62 -17.01 -4.21 10.46
C VAL A 62 -17.44 -3.36 11.67
N ILE A 63 -17.70 -2.06 11.47
CA ILE A 63 -18.17 -1.17 12.55
C ILE A 63 -19.52 -1.64 13.08
N GLY A 64 -20.44 -2.03 12.19
CA GLY A 64 -21.73 -2.59 12.59
C GLY A 64 -21.57 -3.82 13.48
N LYS A 65 -20.66 -4.73 13.14
CA LYS A 65 -20.34 -5.89 13.98
C LYS A 65 -19.75 -5.48 15.34
N TYR A 66 -18.88 -4.49 15.39
CA TYR A 66 -18.35 -4.00 16.67
C TYR A 66 -19.43 -3.37 17.56
N VAL A 67 -20.41 -2.69 16.98
CA VAL A 67 -21.58 -2.20 17.71
C VAL A 67 -22.42 -3.36 18.22
N GLN A 68 -22.72 -4.34 17.34
CA GLN A 68 -23.47 -5.54 17.70
C GLN A 68 -22.82 -6.36 18.83
N PHE A 69 -21.48 -6.46 18.83
CA PHE A 69 -20.73 -7.20 19.84
C PHE A 69 -20.45 -6.38 21.11
N GLY A 70 -20.93 -5.14 21.19
CA GLY A 70 -20.72 -4.26 22.34
C GLY A 70 -19.29 -3.73 22.49
N VAL A 71 -18.42 -3.92 21.49
CA VAL A 71 -17.06 -3.37 21.46
C VAL A 71 -17.09 -1.85 21.27
N LEU A 72 -18.12 -1.35 20.57
CA LEU A 72 -18.31 0.06 20.27
C LEU A 72 -19.75 0.47 20.61
N SER A 73 -19.95 1.68 21.15
CA SER A 73 -21.31 2.23 21.28
C SER A 73 -21.87 2.63 19.92
N GLU A 74 -23.20 2.65 19.78
CA GLU A 74 -23.87 3.09 18.56
C GLU A 74 -23.43 4.49 18.11
N GLU A 75 -23.35 5.43 19.05
CA GLU A 75 -22.91 6.81 18.78
C GLU A 75 -21.48 6.85 18.22
N LYS A 76 -20.55 6.11 18.84
CA LYS A 76 -19.17 6.02 18.35
C LYS A 76 -19.09 5.33 17.01
N GLY A 77 -19.93 4.31 16.76
CA GLY A 77 -20.06 3.64 15.48
C GLY A 77 -20.50 4.60 14.38
N LYS A 78 -21.55 5.38 14.62
CA LYS A 78 -22.04 6.41 13.70
C LYS A 78 -20.96 7.45 13.41
N HIS A 79 -20.32 8.01 14.45
CA HIS A 79 -19.25 8.98 14.27
C HIS A 79 -18.07 8.43 13.45
N ALA A 80 -17.72 7.15 13.66
CA ALA A 80 -16.68 6.49 12.89
C ALA A 80 -17.05 6.39 11.41
N ILE A 81 -18.29 6.03 11.10
CA ILE A 81 -18.83 5.97 9.72
C ILE A 81 -18.81 7.35 9.07
N ASP A 82 -19.34 8.38 9.74
CA ASP A 82 -19.38 9.75 9.22
C ASP A 82 -17.97 10.26 8.85
N ARG A 83 -16.98 9.97 9.71
CA ARG A 83 -15.58 10.35 9.46
C ARG A 83 -15.00 9.69 8.22
N MET A 84 -15.29 8.41 7.98
CA MET A 84 -14.77 7.71 6.80
C MET A 84 -15.47 8.10 5.51
N GLU A 85 -16.77 8.44 5.56
CA GLU A 85 -17.48 9.04 4.43
C GLU A 85 -16.89 10.40 4.06
N LYS A 86 -16.68 11.28 5.05
CA LYS A 86 -16.02 12.56 4.83
C LYS A 86 -14.61 12.40 4.24
N ARG A 87 -13.88 11.36 4.65
CA ARG A 87 -12.57 11.04 4.07
C ARG A 87 -12.68 10.60 2.60
N TYR A 88 -13.71 9.85 2.25
CA TYR A 88 -13.97 9.50 0.85
C TYR A 88 -14.23 10.73 -0.01
N GLU A 89 -15.08 11.66 0.45
CA GLU A 89 -15.34 12.92 -0.27
C GLU A 89 -14.06 13.75 -0.49
N MET A 90 -13.14 13.75 0.48
CA MET A 90 -11.85 14.43 0.33
C MET A 90 -10.94 13.77 -0.71
N LEU A 91 -10.99 12.43 -0.82
CA LEU A 91 -10.28 11.70 -1.87
C LEU A 91 -10.90 11.96 -3.24
N GLU A 92 -12.22 12.04 -3.34
CA GLU A 92 -12.87 12.37 -4.61
C GLU A 92 -12.50 13.79 -5.08
N LYS A 93 -12.58 14.78 -4.17
CA LYS A 93 -12.22 16.18 -4.44
C LYS A 93 -10.75 16.37 -4.81
N ASN A 94 -9.85 15.51 -4.35
CA ASN A 94 -8.43 15.58 -4.69
C ASN A 94 -8.03 14.70 -5.89
N GLY A 95 -9.00 14.09 -6.57
CA GLY A 95 -8.75 13.22 -7.71
C GLY A 95 -8.06 11.91 -7.34
N PHE A 96 -8.28 11.42 -6.12
CA PHE A 96 -7.67 10.22 -5.54
C PHE A 96 -6.14 10.28 -5.40
N VAL A 97 -5.59 11.49 -5.22
CA VAL A 97 -4.15 11.72 -4.97
C VAL A 97 -3.96 12.25 -3.55
N PRO A 98 -3.59 11.39 -2.57
CA PRO A 98 -3.39 11.84 -1.19
C PRO A 98 -2.16 12.74 -1.05
N LYS A 99 -2.26 13.76 -0.20
CA LYS A 99 -1.17 14.68 0.14
C LYS A 99 -0.39 14.14 1.33
N TRP A 100 0.69 13.40 1.06
CA TRP A 100 1.53 12.75 2.08
C TRP A 100 2.58 13.68 2.70
N ASP A 101 2.87 14.79 2.03
CA ASP A 101 3.90 15.81 2.32
C ASP A 101 3.68 16.59 3.63
N LYS A 102 2.46 16.59 4.17
CA LYS A 102 2.13 17.40 5.36
C LYS A 102 2.52 16.75 6.69
N HIS A 103 2.77 15.45 6.72
CA HIS A 103 3.08 14.76 7.97
C HIS A 103 4.56 14.87 8.36
N GLU A 104 5.46 14.96 7.38
CA GLU A 104 6.91 14.93 7.61
C GLU A 104 7.44 16.17 8.35
N LYS A 105 6.84 17.35 8.13
CA LYS A 105 7.30 18.60 8.77
C LYS A 105 7.04 18.63 10.28
N ARG A 106 5.95 18.01 10.73
CA ARG A 106 5.52 18.05 12.13
C ARG A 106 6.38 17.17 13.03
N ASP A 107 6.97 16.11 12.49
CA ASP A 107 7.82 15.20 13.27
C ASP A 107 9.25 15.76 13.38
N LYS A 108 9.75 16.47 12.36
CA LYS A 108 11.05 17.17 12.41
C LYS A 108 11.08 18.34 13.40
N GLU A 109 9.96 19.04 13.58
CA GLU A 109 9.86 20.18 14.51
C GLU A 109 9.89 19.73 15.98
N LYS A 110 9.20 18.63 16.31
CA LYS A 110 9.18 18.06 17.67
C LYS A 110 10.52 17.54 18.17
N HIS A 111 11.41 17.11 17.27
CA HIS A 111 12.77 16.67 17.63
C HIS A 111 13.76 17.83 17.79
N ARG A 112 13.37 19.06 17.43
CA ARG A 112 14.24 20.24 17.49
C ARG A 112 14.06 21.06 18.79
N GLU A 113 12.99 20.79 19.54
CA GLU A 113 12.64 21.46 20.81
C GLU A 113 12.96 20.64 22.08
N ASN A 114 13.62 19.49 21.95
CA ASN A 114 14.10 18.65 23.07
C ASN A 114 15.63 18.64 23.19
#